data_AF-A0A2E3P2J5-F1
#
_entry.id   AF-A0A2E3P2J5-F1
#
_cell.length_a   1.000
_cell.length_b   1.000
_cell.length_c   1.000
_cell.angle_alpha   90.00
_cell.angle_beta   90.00
_cell.angle_gamma   90.00
#
_symmetry.space_group_name_H-M   'P 1'
#
loop_
_entity.id
_entity.type
_entity.pdbx_description
1 polymer ?
#
loop_
_entity_poly.entity_id
_entity_poly.type
_entity_poly.pdbx_seq_one_letter_code
_entity_poly.pdbx_strand_id
1 'polypeptide(L)'
;MQVVETKSEGLSREMKVTVAAKDIEEKINLRLQEVAQSASLPGFRPGKVPVGLLRKRFGPSILGEILDQAVNDSSAQALAEKGIRAATQPQVEITSFDEGKDLEYTLAVDILPEITPMDFSKLKLEKLVLKPDEKQIEETLENLANAHKTSEPITAKRKTKSGDVCVIDFVGKLDGVEFAGGKA
;
A
#
# COMPACT_ATOMS: atom_id res chain seq x y z
N MET A 1 2.11 6.11 -34.78
CA MET A 1 1.28 6.42 -33.60
C MET A 1 0.94 7.91 -33.58
N GLN A 2 -0.33 8.24 -33.33
CA GLN A 2 -0.81 9.62 -33.19
C GLN A 2 -1.50 9.78 -31.84
N VAL A 3 -1.20 10.88 -31.13
CA VAL A 3 -1.75 11.16 -29.80
C VAL A 3 -2.40 12.53 -29.80
N VAL A 4 -3.68 12.60 -29.47
CA VAL A 4 -4.46 13.84 -29.41
C VAL A 4 -5.01 14.02 -28.00
N GLU A 5 -4.72 15.15 -27.36
CA GLU A 5 -5.33 15.47 -26.06
C GLU A 5 -6.78 15.90 -26.29
N THR A 6 -7.73 15.21 -25.66
CA THR A 6 -9.15 15.54 -25.74
C THR A 6 -9.63 16.33 -24.53
N LYS A 7 -9.06 16.06 -23.35
CA LYS A 7 -9.49 16.72 -22.10
C LYS A 7 -8.33 17.02 -21.17
N SER A 8 -8.35 18.21 -20.59
CA SER A 8 -7.33 18.71 -19.66
C SER A 8 -8.00 19.54 -18.55
N GLU A 9 -8.69 18.86 -17.63
CA GLU A 9 -9.45 19.51 -16.55
C GLU A 9 -8.87 19.12 -15.18
N GLY A 10 -8.38 20.11 -14.43
CA GLY A 10 -7.77 19.87 -13.11
C GLY A 10 -6.60 18.89 -13.19
N LEU A 11 -6.72 17.78 -12.46
CA LEU A 11 -5.75 16.68 -12.49
C LEU A 11 -6.07 15.61 -13.54
N SER A 12 -7.25 15.64 -14.15
CA SER A 12 -7.64 14.63 -15.11
C SER A 12 -7.16 14.98 -16.52
N ARG A 13 -6.61 14.00 -17.22
CA ARG A 13 -6.15 14.08 -18.60
C ARG A 13 -6.79 12.96 -19.41
N GLU A 14 -7.33 13.31 -20.56
CA GLU A 14 -7.89 12.35 -21.51
C GLU A 14 -7.22 12.53 -22.88
N MET A 15 -6.83 11.42 -23.49
CA MET A 15 -6.04 11.39 -24.71
C MET A 15 -6.58 10.32 -25.64
N LYS A 16 -6.81 10.67 -26.91
CA LYS A 16 -7.06 9.70 -27.98
C LYS A 16 -5.74 9.26 -28.58
N VAL A 17 -5.53 7.95 -28.63
CA VAL A 17 -4.35 7.33 -29.21
C VAL A 17 -4.76 6.48 -30.39
N THR A 18 -4.09 6.71 -31.52
CA THR A 18 -4.25 5.93 -32.75
C THR A 18 -2.96 5.19 -33.04
N VAL A 19 -3.03 3.86 -33.09
CA VAL A 19 -1.93 2.97 -33.47
C VAL A 19 -2.20 2.43 -34.87
N ALA A 20 -1.21 2.55 -35.75
CA ALA A 20 -1.38 2.18 -37.15
C ALA A 20 -1.55 0.67 -37.31
N ALA A 21 -2.40 0.26 -38.25
CA ALA A 21 -2.66 -1.15 -38.55
C ALA A 21 -1.37 -1.93 -38.86
N LYS A 22 -0.42 -1.29 -39.56
CA LYS A 22 0.89 -1.88 -39.89
C LYS A 22 1.67 -2.30 -38.66
N ASP A 23 1.70 -1.47 -37.62
CA ASP A 23 2.46 -1.75 -36.39
C ASP A 23 1.87 -2.97 -35.67
N ILE A 24 0.54 -3.12 -35.73
CA ILE A 24 -0.19 -4.26 -35.15
C ILE A 24 0.03 -5.53 -35.99
N GLU A 25 -0.06 -5.43 -37.32
CA GLU A 25 0.21 -6.56 -38.22
C GLU A 25 1.63 -7.09 -38.11
N GLU A 26 2.63 -6.20 -37.94
CA GLU A 26 4.01 -6.60 -37.69
C GLU A 26 4.15 -7.40 -36.40
N LYS A 27 3.55 -6.94 -35.30
CA LYS A 27 3.50 -7.68 -34.04
C LYS A 27 2.80 -9.04 -34.20
N ILE A 28 1.69 -9.10 -34.95
CA ILE A 28 0.96 -10.36 -35.23
C ILE A 28 1.85 -11.33 -35.99
N ASN A 29 2.55 -10.86 -37.01
CA ASN A 29 3.41 -11.70 -37.83
C ASN A 29 4.61 -12.22 -37.02
N LEU A 30 5.22 -11.39 -36.16
CA LEU A 30 6.27 -11.82 -35.24
C LEU A 30 5.78 -12.90 -34.28
N ARG A 31 4.63 -12.70 -33.65
CA ARG A 31 4.06 -13.68 -32.72
C ARG A 31 3.69 -14.99 -33.41
N LEU A 32 3.14 -14.92 -34.62
CA LEU A 32 2.85 -16.11 -35.43
C LEU A 32 4.12 -16.89 -35.80
N GLN A 33 5.26 -16.21 -36.02
CA GLN A 33 6.54 -16.88 -36.26
C GLN A 33 7.06 -17.60 -35.02
N GLU A 34 6.95 -16.99 -33.84
CA GLU A 34 7.32 -17.61 -32.56
C GLU A 34 6.46 -18.85 -32.28
N VAL A 35 5.14 -18.73 -32.44
CA VAL A 35 4.20 -19.84 -32.29
C VAL A 35 4.49 -20.92 -33.34
N ALA A 36 4.88 -20.56 -34.55
CA ALA A 36 5.21 -21.55 -35.59
C ALA A 36 6.39 -22.46 -35.17
N GLN A 37 7.36 -21.96 -34.40
CA GLN A 37 8.49 -22.75 -33.93
C GLN A 37 8.10 -23.80 -32.89
N SER A 38 7.11 -23.50 -32.04
CA SER A 38 6.67 -24.37 -30.94
C SER A 38 5.39 -25.18 -31.26
N ALA A 39 4.63 -24.77 -32.28
CA ALA A 39 3.35 -25.39 -32.61
C ALA A 39 3.52 -26.82 -33.15
N SER A 40 2.79 -27.74 -32.53
CA SER A 40 2.60 -29.11 -33.01
C SER A 40 1.17 -29.27 -33.53
N LEU A 41 1.04 -29.61 -34.81
CA LEU A 41 -0.24 -29.79 -35.49
C LEU A 41 -0.27 -31.16 -36.18
N PRO A 42 -1.38 -31.92 -36.09
CA PRO A 42 -1.52 -33.19 -36.80
C PRO A 42 -1.22 -33.03 -38.29
N GLY A 43 -0.30 -33.84 -38.82
CA GLY A 43 0.12 -33.81 -40.23
C GLY A 43 1.32 -32.89 -40.53
N PHE A 44 1.83 -32.12 -39.57
CA PHE A 44 2.99 -31.25 -39.77
C PHE A 44 4.09 -31.53 -38.75
N ARG A 45 5.35 -31.53 -39.22
CA ARG A 45 6.51 -31.57 -38.32
C ARG A 45 6.56 -30.27 -37.50
N PRO A 46 6.86 -30.31 -36.18
CA PRO A 46 7.05 -29.10 -35.38
C PRO A 46 7.97 -28.10 -36.07
N GLY A 47 7.60 -26.82 -36.08
CA GLY A 47 8.36 -25.77 -36.77
C GLY A 47 8.08 -25.61 -38.27
N LYS A 48 7.29 -26.50 -38.90
CA LYS A 48 7.02 -26.49 -40.35
C LYS A 48 5.53 -26.38 -40.68
N VAL A 49 4.73 -25.84 -39.76
CA VAL A 49 3.33 -25.54 -40.01
C VAL A 49 3.21 -24.26 -40.85
N PRO A 50 2.40 -24.25 -41.93
CA PRO A 50 2.10 -23.04 -42.67
C PRO A 50 1.46 -21.94 -41.81
N VAL A 51 1.94 -20.70 -41.94
CA VAL A 51 1.47 -19.54 -41.17
C VAL A 51 -0.03 -19.29 -41.36
N GLY A 52 -0.58 -19.54 -42.55
CA GLY A 52 -2.02 -19.40 -42.80
C GLY A 52 -2.89 -20.34 -41.96
N LEU A 53 -2.41 -21.55 -41.66
CA LEU A 53 -3.14 -22.51 -40.81
C LEU A 53 -3.03 -22.12 -39.33
N LEU A 54 -1.86 -21.61 -38.91
CA LEU A 54 -1.67 -21.06 -37.57
C LEU A 54 -2.54 -19.84 -37.33
N ARG A 55 -2.62 -18.91 -38.29
CA ARG A 55 -3.49 -17.74 -38.23
C ARG A 55 -4.96 -18.13 -38.08
N LYS A 56 -5.43 -19.17 -38.79
CA LYS A 56 -6.81 -19.65 -38.62
C LYS A 56 -7.09 -20.25 -37.24
N ARG A 57 -6.12 -20.95 -36.64
CA ARG A 57 -6.31 -21.66 -35.37
C ARG A 57 -6.03 -20.79 -34.14
N PHE A 58 -5.01 -19.94 -34.20
CA PHE A 58 -4.51 -19.14 -33.09
C PHE A 58 -4.71 -17.63 -33.29
N GLY A 59 -5.15 -17.19 -34.47
CA GLY A 59 -5.30 -15.77 -34.82
C GLY A 59 -6.11 -14.97 -33.80
N PRO A 60 -7.34 -15.38 -33.43
CA PRO A 60 -8.14 -14.63 -32.47
C PRO A 60 -7.49 -14.49 -31.09
N SER A 61 -6.81 -15.55 -30.62
CA SER A 61 -6.11 -15.53 -29.32
C SER A 61 -4.88 -14.64 -29.36
N ILE A 62 -4.09 -14.72 -30.42
CA ILE A 62 -2.88 -13.91 -30.63
C ILE A 62 -3.25 -12.44 -30.80
N LEU A 63 -4.36 -12.17 -31.49
CA LEU A 63 -4.84 -10.81 -31.73
C LEU A 63 -5.24 -10.14 -30.41
N GLY A 64 -5.96 -10.82 -29.53
CA GLY A 64 -6.29 -10.27 -28.20
C GLY A 64 -5.04 -9.95 -27.37
N GLU A 65 -4.08 -10.89 -27.30
CA GLU A 65 -2.80 -10.69 -26.59
C GLU A 65 -2.02 -9.49 -27.14
N ILE A 66 -1.97 -9.35 -28.47
CA ILE A 66 -1.24 -8.27 -29.12
C ILE A 66 -1.96 -6.93 -28.98
N LEU A 67 -3.28 -6.90 -28.99
CA LEU A 67 -4.04 -5.69 -28.73
C LEU A 67 -3.75 -5.17 -27.33
N ASP A 68 -3.84 -6.03 -26.32
CA ASP A 68 -3.56 -5.67 -24.94
C ASP A 68 -2.12 -5.17 -24.79
N GLN A 69 -1.15 -5.86 -25.40
CA GLN A 69 0.24 -5.44 -25.39
C GLN A 69 0.45 -4.12 -26.13
N ALA A 70 -0.16 -3.94 -27.31
CA ALA A 70 -0.05 -2.72 -28.10
C ALA A 70 -0.62 -1.52 -27.35
N VAL A 71 -1.78 -1.67 -26.70
CA VAL A 71 -2.39 -0.65 -25.85
C VAL A 71 -1.47 -0.29 -24.68
N ASN A 72 -0.92 -1.28 -23.98
CA ASN A 72 -0.04 -1.04 -22.84
C ASN A 72 1.24 -0.30 -23.25
N ASP A 73 1.92 -0.77 -24.31
CA ASP A 73 3.15 -0.18 -24.83
C ASP A 73 2.91 1.26 -25.30
N SER A 74 1.87 1.46 -26.12
CA SER A 74 1.57 2.78 -26.69
C SER A 74 1.06 3.75 -25.64
N SER A 75 0.33 3.29 -24.61
CA SER A 75 -0.07 4.14 -23.49
C SER A 75 1.14 4.58 -22.66
N ALA A 76 2.06 3.67 -22.36
CA ALA A 76 3.29 4.01 -21.65
C ALA A 76 4.14 5.02 -22.44
N GLN A 77 4.25 4.83 -23.76
CA GLN A 77 4.96 5.76 -24.64
C GLN A 77 4.28 7.13 -24.70
N ALA A 78 2.95 7.19 -24.83
CA ALA A 78 2.19 8.44 -24.87
C ALA A 78 2.37 9.27 -23.58
N LEU A 79 2.36 8.60 -22.42
CA LEU A 79 2.60 9.24 -21.13
C LEU A 79 4.04 9.75 -21.00
N ALA A 80 5.02 8.95 -21.44
CA ALA A 80 6.43 9.32 -21.41
C ALA A 80 6.75 10.52 -22.32
N GLU A 81 6.23 10.54 -23.55
CA GLU A 81 6.41 11.63 -24.51
C GLU A 81 5.84 12.97 -23.99
N LYS A 82 4.75 12.91 -23.23
CA LYS A 82 4.17 14.10 -22.60
C LYS A 82 4.73 14.42 -21.21
N GLY A 83 5.65 13.62 -20.69
CA GLY A 83 6.18 13.77 -19.34
C GLY A 83 5.12 13.63 -18.24
N ILE A 84 4.01 12.95 -18.53
CA ILE A 84 2.89 12.78 -17.60
C ILE A 84 3.24 11.67 -16.60
N ARG A 85 3.27 12.01 -15.32
CA ARG A 85 3.36 11.05 -14.22
C ARG A 85 1.95 10.69 -13.75
N ALA A 86 1.48 9.53 -14.18
CA ALA A 86 0.20 8.98 -13.76
C ALA A 86 0.18 8.72 -12.25
N ALA A 87 -0.87 9.19 -11.57
CA ALA A 87 -1.12 8.91 -10.15
C ALA A 87 -1.70 7.50 -9.93
N THR A 88 -2.45 7.00 -10.91
CA THR A 88 -3.16 5.72 -10.90
C THR A 88 -2.91 4.96 -12.19
N GLN A 89 -3.34 3.69 -12.24
CA GLN A 89 -3.35 2.93 -13.48
C GLN A 89 -4.28 3.64 -14.48
N PRO A 90 -3.84 3.94 -15.72
CA PRO A 90 -4.68 4.59 -16.71
C PRO A 90 -5.90 3.74 -17.08
N GLN A 91 -7.06 4.36 -17.22
CA GLN A 91 -8.25 3.73 -17.75
C GLN A 91 -8.18 3.78 -19.28
N VAL A 92 -8.35 2.63 -19.92
CA VAL A 92 -8.32 2.50 -21.37
C VAL A 92 -9.67 2.02 -21.88
N GLU A 93 -10.23 2.75 -22.84
CA GLU A 93 -11.44 2.36 -23.55
C GLU A 93 -11.17 2.30 -25.06
N ILE A 94 -11.23 1.09 -25.62
CA ILE A 94 -11.06 0.86 -27.07
C ILE A 94 -12.29 1.42 -27.78
N THR A 95 -12.07 2.40 -28.66
CA THR A 95 -13.12 3.08 -29.41
C THR A 95 -13.42 2.37 -30.72
N SER A 96 -12.39 1.90 -31.42
CA SER A 96 -12.53 1.15 -32.67
C SER A 96 -11.36 0.21 -32.87
N PHE A 97 -11.67 -1.02 -33.28
CA PHE A 97 -10.69 -1.96 -33.78
C PHE A 97 -11.35 -2.94 -34.76
N ASP A 98 -10.75 -3.09 -35.94
CA ASP A 98 -11.04 -4.17 -36.88
C ASP A 98 -9.72 -4.72 -37.42
N GLU A 99 -9.70 -5.99 -37.83
CA GLU A 99 -8.53 -6.58 -38.48
C GLU A 99 -8.13 -5.78 -39.73
N GLY A 100 -6.85 -5.36 -39.79
CA GLY A 100 -6.31 -4.56 -40.88
C GLY A 100 -6.66 -3.08 -40.84
N LYS A 101 -7.34 -2.61 -39.79
CA LYS A 101 -7.57 -1.19 -39.52
C LYS A 101 -6.74 -0.70 -38.33
N ASP A 102 -6.63 0.61 -38.22
CA ASP A 102 -5.96 1.26 -37.10
C ASP A 102 -6.72 0.97 -35.80
N LEU A 103 -5.97 0.84 -34.71
CA LEU A 103 -6.52 0.74 -33.36
C LEU A 103 -6.69 2.16 -32.81
N GLU A 104 -7.93 2.47 -32.45
CA GLU A 104 -8.26 3.73 -31.78
C GLU A 104 -8.76 3.45 -30.36
N TYR A 105 -8.13 4.09 -29.38
CA TYR A 105 -8.56 4.00 -28.00
C TYR A 105 -8.41 5.35 -27.28
N THR A 106 -9.19 5.51 -26.22
CA THR A 106 -9.11 6.64 -25.29
C THR A 106 -8.37 6.21 -24.03
N LEU A 107 -7.47 7.08 -23.58
CA LEU A 107 -6.64 6.93 -22.39
C LEU A 107 -7.03 8.04 -21.42
N ALA A 108 -7.64 7.67 -20.30
CA ALA A 108 -7.94 8.59 -19.20
C ALA A 108 -6.97 8.34 -18.03
N VAL A 109 -6.35 9.41 -17.55
CA VAL A 109 -5.35 9.33 -16.48
C VAL A 109 -5.41 10.57 -15.59
N ASP A 110 -5.22 10.36 -14.29
CA ASP A 110 -5.04 11.46 -13.35
C ASP A 110 -3.56 11.72 -13.08
N ILE A 111 -3.17 13.00 -13.07
CA ILE A 111 -1.81 13.44 -12.79
C ILE A 111 -1.62 13.80 -11.33
N LEU A 112 -0.42 13.59 -10.82
CA LEU A 112 -0.08 14.09 -9.49
C LEU A 112 0.00 15.62 -9.50
N PRO A 113 -0.58 16.31 -8.50
CA PRO A 113 -0.44 17.75 -8.37
C PRO A 113 1.02 18.11 -8.05
N GLU A 114 1.45 19.27 -8.52
CA GLU A 114 2.70 19.87 -8.07
C GLU A 114 2.48 20.48 -6.68
N ILE A 115 3.08 19.88 -5.65
CA ILE A 115 3.00 20.37 -4.28
C ILE A 115 4.15 21.35 -4.06
N THR A 116 3.82 22.63 -3.96
CA THR A 116 4.79 23.66 -3.56
C THR A 116 4.94 23.64 -2.03
N PRO A 117 6.12 23.31 -1.49
CA PRO A 117 6.32 23.29 -0.05
C PRO A 117 6.16 24.70 0.50
N MET A 118 5.45 24.82 1.62
CA MET A 118 5.38 26.09 2.34
C MET A 118 6.75 26.45 2.92
N ASP A 119 6.97 27.74 3.17
CA ASP A 119 8.15 28.20 3.90
C ASP A 119 8.11 27.74 5.37
N PHE A 120 8.86 26.68 5.66
CA PHE A 120 8.96 26.10 7.00
C PHE A 120 9.52 27.08 8.04
N SER A 121 10.22 28.15 7.63
CA SER A 121 10.72 29.18 8.54
C SER A 121 9.59 29.96 9.23
N LYS A 122 8.38 29.94 8.67
CA LYS A 122 7.19 30.55 9.26
C LYS A 122 6.53 29.69 10.34
N LEU A 123 6.90 28.41 10.44
CA LEU A 123 6.35 27.51 11.44
C LEU A 123 7.08 27.70 12.77
N LYS A 124 6.35 28.09 13.80
CA LYS A 124 6.83 28.09 15.18
C LYS A 124 6.33 26.83 15.86
N LEU A 125 7.27 26.01 16.33
CA LEU A 125 7.00 24.83 17.14
C LEU A 125 7.48 25.08 18.55
N GLU A 126 6.62 24.83 19.53
CA GLU A 126 7.00 24.88 20.94
C GLU A 126 7.54 23.52 21.36
N LYS A 127 8.83 23.47 21.70
CA LYS A 127 9.44 22.29 22.30
C LYS A 127 9.28 22.38 23.82
N LEU A 128 8.36 21.59 24.36
CA LEU A 128 8.24 21.42 25.81
C LEU A 128 9.45 20.64 26.33
N VAL A 129 10.37 21.35 26.99
CA VAL A 129 11.49 20.73 27.70
C VAL A 129 11.18 20.75 29.18
N LEU A 130 10.82 19.59 29.72
CA LEU A 130 10.68 19.39 31.15
C LEU A 130 12.06 19.07 31.72
N LYS A 131 12.49 19.87 32.70
CA LYS A 131 13.65 19.51 33.52
C LYS A 131 13.18 18.58 34.64
N PRO A 132 13.90 17.49 34.94
CA PRO A 132 13.59 16.67 36.10
C PRO A 132 13.68 17.54 37.35
N ASP A 133 12.65 17.52 38.19
CA ASP A 133 12.68 18.13 39.51
C ASP A 133 13.42 17.20 40.47
N GLU A 134 14.48 17.71 41.11
CA GLU A 134 15.27 16.93 42.07
C GLU A 134 14.39 16.40 43.22
N LYS A 135 13.37 17.17 43.64
CA LYS A 135 12.42 16.72 44.66
C LYS A 135 11.62 15.50 44.24
N GLN A 136 11.12 15.50 43.00
CA GLN A 136 10.37 14.37 42.46
C GLN A 136 11.25 13.12 42.34
N ILE A 137 12.54 13.30 42.03
CA ILE A 137 13.51 12.20 42.01
C ILE A 137 13.70 11.63 43.41
N GLU A 138 13.93 12.47 44.41
CA GLU A 138 14.11 12.06 45.81
C GLU A 138 12.86 11.34 46.36
N GLU A 139 11.67 11.90 46.17
CA GLU A 139 10.40 11.27 46.57
C GLU A 139 10.22 9.89 45.92
N THR A 140 10.57 9.78 44.63
CA THR A 140 10.45 8.50 43.91
C THR A 140 11.45 7.47 44.46
N LEU A 141 12.67 7.88 44.77
CA LEU A 141 13.68 7.01 45.38
C LEU A 141 13.27 6.56 46.78
N GLU A 142 12.71 7.45 47.59
CA GLU A 142 12.23 7.13 48.94
C GLU A 142 11.06 6.14 48.89
N ASN A 143 10.10 6.34 47.98
CA ASN A 143 8.99 5.43 47.77
C ASN A 143 9.47 4.02 47.36
N LEU A 144 10.46 3.94 46.46
CA LEU A 144 11.04 2.68 46.05
C LEU A 144 11.76 1.99 47.23
N ALA A 145 12.56 2.73 47.99
CA ALA A 145 13.24 2.21 49.18
C ALA A 145 12.24 1.71 50.23
N ASN A 146 11.12 2.42 50.43
CA ASN A 146 10.05 2.03 51.35
C ASN A 146 9.32 0.75 50.91
N ALA A 147 9.06 0.59 49.62
CA ALA A 147 8.39 -0.59 49.08
C ALA A 147 9.24 -1.88 49.20
N HIS A 148 10.57 -1.76 49.16
CA HIS A 148 11.49 -2.89 49.21
C HIS A 148 12.05 -3.19 50.61
N LYS A 149 11.44 -2.65 51.68
CA LYS A 149 11.87 -2.95 53.06
C LYS A 149 11.57 -4.40 53.43
N THR A 150 12.56 -5.05 54.03
CA THR A 150 12.39 -6.34 54.71
C THR A 150 12.05 -6.11 56.18
N SER A 151 11.18 -6.94 56.74
CA SER A 151 10.86 -6.96 58.17
C SER A 151 11.43 -8.20 58.85
N GLU A 152 11.83 -8.07 60.11
CA GLU A 152 12.27 -9.18 60.95
C GLU A 152 11.37 -9.30 62.19
N PRO A 153 11.15 -10.53 62.72
CA PRO A 153 10.40 -10.71 63.94
C PRO A 153 11.05 -10.02 65.15
N ILE A 154 10.28 -9.22 65.88
CA ILE A 154 10.74 -8.57 67.11
C ILE A 154 10.74 -9.61 68.24
N THR A 155 11.92 -9.92 68.79
CA THR A 155 12.10 -10.90 69.88
C THR A 155 11.90 -10.33 71.28
N ALA A 156 12.02 -9.01 71.44
CA ALA A 156 11.84 -8.34 72.72
C ALA A 156 10.35 -8.10 73.03
N LYS A 157 9.92 -8.39 74.27
CA LYS A 157 8.54 -8.17 74.73
C LYS A 157 8.30 -6.68 75.02
N ARG A 158 7.95 -5.91 73.98
CA ARG A 158 7.63 -4.48 74.06
C ARG A 158 6.30 -4.15 73.40
N LYS A 159 5.74 -2.98 73.71
CA LYS A 159 4.58 -2.42 72.98
C LYS A 159 4.97 -2.12 71.52
N THR A 160 3.98 -2.17 70.63
CA THR A 160 4.09 -1.79 69.21
C THR A 160 4.39 -0.29 69.08
N LYS A 161 5.12 0.07 68.03
CA LYS A 161 5.52 1.43 67.69
C LYS A 161 5.28 1.71 66.20
N SER A 162 5.22 2.98 65.83
CA SER A 162 5.12 3.38 64.41
C SER A 162 6.34 2.83 63.64
N GLY A 163 6.09 2.22 62.48
CA GLY A 163 7.08 1.50 61.68
C GLY A 163 7.16 -0.01 61.93
N ASP A 164 6.51 -0.54 62.98
CA ASP A 164 6.38 -1.99 63.18
C ASP A 164 5.35 -2.58 62.21
N VAL A 165 5.65 -3.74 61.62
CA VAL A 165 4.68 -4.50 60.82
C VAL A 165 3.89 -5.43 61.75
N CYS A 166 2.58 -5.27 61.80
CA CYS A 166 1.69 -6.10 62.61
C CYS A 166 0.89 -7.04 61.69
N VAL A 167 0.92 -8.34 61.99
CA VAL A 167 0.01 -9.32 61.38
C VAL A 167 -1.16 -9.49 62.34
N ILE A 168 -2.37 -9.15 61.89
CA ILE A 168 -3.57 -9.11 62.71
C ILE A 168 -4.72 -9.75 61.92
N ASP A 169 -5.43 -10.67 62.57
CA ASP A 169 -6.72 -11.18 62.09
C ASP A 169 -7.83 -10.31 62.69
N PHE A 170 -8.78 -9.84 61.88
CA PHE A 170 -9.86 -8.99 62.36
C PHE A 170 -11.23 -9.32 61.79
N VAL A 171 -12.26 -8.93 62.56
CA VAL A 171 -13.68 -8.99 62.16
C VAL A 171 -14.33 -7.65 62.47
N GLY A 172 -14.65 -6.90 61.42
CA GLY A 172 -15.37 -5.64 61.46
C GLY A 172 -16.87 -5.84 61.64
N LYS A 173 -17.47 -5.07 62.55
CA LYS A 173 -18.91 -5.05 62.84
C LYS A 173 -19.42 -3.61 62.82
N LEU A 174 -20.56 -3.38 62.17
CA LEU A 174 -21.32 -2.14 62.25
C LEU A 174 -22.58 -2.41 63.08
N ASP A 175 -22.77 -1.68 64.17
CA ASP A 175 -23.90 -1.86 65.09
C ASP A 175 -24.08 -3.32 65.57
N GLY A 176 -22.95 -4.01 65.77
CA GLY A 176 -22.92 -5.41 66.20
C GLY A 176 -23.11 -6.44 65.08
N VAL A 177 -23.39 -6.01 63.85
CA VAL A 177 -23.60 -6.88 62.68
C VAL A 177 -22.36 -6.88 61.79
N GLU A 178 -21.92 -8.06 61.39
CA GLU A 178 -20.81 -8.22 60.45
C GLU A 178 -21.24 -7.81 59.04
N PHE A 179 -20.36 -7.12 58.31
CA PHE A 179 -20.62 -6.68 56.95
C PHE A 179 -19.65 -7.32 55.95
N ALA A 180 -20.07 -7.40 54.69
CA ALA A 180 -19.28 -8.00 53.62
C ALA A 180 -18.00 -7.17 53.34
N GLY A 181 -16.85 -7.84 53.22
CA GLY A 181 -15.54 -7.19 53.09
C GLY A 181 -14.89 -6.75 54.42
N GLY A 182 -15.54 -7.02 55.56
CA GLY A 182 -15.04 -6.64 56.89
C GLY A 182 -14.23 -7.72 57.63
N LYS A 183 -13.77 -8.79 56.97
CA LYS A 183 -12.97 -9.85 57.59
C LYS A 183 -11.69 -10.10 56.80
N ALA A 184 -10.54 -10.12 57.45
CA ALA A 184 -9.25 -10.49 56.88
C ALA A 184 -8.30 -11.01 57.96
#